data_AF-A0A257QWK1-F1
#
_entry.id   AF-A0A257QWK1-F1
#
_cell.length_a   1.000
_cell.length_b   1.000
_cell.length_c   1.000
_cell.angle_alpha   90.00
_cell.angle_beta   90.00
_cell.angle_gamma   90.00
#
_symmetry.space_group_name_H-M   'P 1'
#
loop_
_entity.id
_entity.type
_entity.pdbx_description
1 polymer ?
#
loop_
_entity_poly.entity_id
_entity_poly.type
_entity_poly.pdbx_seq_one_letter_code
_entity_poly.pdbx_strand_id
1 'polypeptide(L)'
;MFGFSWAEIGLIMAVALIAIGPKDLPVAIKTVTGLMKKARGMAAEFQGHIDEMMRDANLSEVKTEINKLRRFDFKAAAEQTIDPDGSIKSALSEVEFGDNAMQPVPNSIYNAPVVEVIEDMPEAPAFIPPEAVRKQPVPAFIPPGTKRWGY
;
A
#
# COMPACT_ATOMS: atom_id res chain seq x y z
N MET A 1 12.28 3.62 -36.73
CA MET A 1 12.15 2.50 -35.78
C MET A 1 12.32 3.09 -34.39
N PHE A 2 11.21 3.25 -33.64
CA PHE A 2 11.26 3.74 -32.27
C PHE A 2 11.50 2.54 -31.36
N GLY A 3 12.75 2.37 -30.94
CA GLY A 3 13.11 1.32 -30.00
C GLY A 3 12.55 1.64 -28.62
N PHE A 4 12.05 0.63 -27.92
CA PHE A 4 11.67 0.74 -26.51
C PHE A 4 12.94 0.70 -25.64
N SER A 5 13.88 1.61 -25.86
CA SER A 5 15.14 1.63 -25.10
C SER A 5 14.99 2.48 -23.84
N TRP A 6 15.89 2.25 -22.88
CA TRP A 6 15.97 3.02 -21.64
C TRP A 6 16.14 4.53 -21.88
N ALA A 7 16.77 4.91 -23.00
CA ALA A 7 16.93 6.31 -23.38
C ALA A 7 15.59 6.95 -23.77
N GLU A 8 14.73 6.27 -24.54
CA GLU A 8 13.40 6.78 -24.87
C GLU A 8 12.48 6.83 -23.64
N ILE A 9 12.57 5.85 -22.74
CA ILE A 9 11.84 5.90 -21.46
C ILE A 9 12.28 7.11 -20.64
N GLY A 10 13.59 7.39 -20.58
CA GLY A 10 14.13 8.59 -19.94
C GLY A 10 13.63 9.89 -20.59
N LEU A 11 13.54 9.93 -21.92
CA LEU A 11 13.01 11.08 -22.66
C LEU A 11 11.53 11.32 -22.36
N ILE A 12 10.71 10.27 -22.34
CA ILE A 12 9.28 10.36 -22.01
C ILE A 12 9.10 10.83 -20.56
N MET A 13 9.91 10.32 -19.63
CA MET A 13 9.95 10.80 -18.24
C MET A 13 10.28 12.29 -18.16
N ALA A 14 11.31 12.74 -18.89
CA ALA A 14 11.69 14.16 -18.91
C ALA A 14 10.55 15.05 -19.44
N VAL A 15 9.90 14.66 -20.53
CA VAL A 15 8.75 15.39 -21.09
C VAL A 15 7.56 15.40 -20.11
N ALA A 16 7.28 14.27 -19.47
CA ALA A 16 6.21 14.17 -18.47
C ALA A 16 6.47 15.08 -17.25
N LEU A 17 7.71 15.17 -16.78
CA LEU A 17 8.11 16.06 -15.68
C LEU A 17 7.91 17.54 -16.05
N ILE A 18 8.14 17.93 -17.30
CA ILE A 18 7.95 19.31 -17.77
C ILE A 18 6.46 19.62 -17.94
N ALA A 19 5.71 18.72 -18.56
CA ALA A 19 4.31 18.96 -18.92
C ALA A 19 3.36 18.90 -17.71
N ILE A 20 3.56 17.90 -16.84
CA ILE A 20 2.70 17.65 -15.66
C ILE A 20 3.32 18.25 -14.40
N GLY A 21 4.66 18.32 -14.34
CA GLY A 21 5.37 18.78 -13.15
C GLY A 21 5.93 17.62 -12.31
N PRO A 22 7.09 17.80 -11.64
CA PRO A 22 7.74 16.75 -10.87
C PRO A 22 6.96 16.29 -9.64
N LYS A 23 6.07 17.13 -9.11
CA LYS A 23 5.24 16.83 -7.93
C LYS A 23 3.95 16.10 -8.30
N ASP A 24 3.45 16.30 -9.51
CA ASP A 24 2.16 15.77 -9.96
C ASP A 24 2.31 14.43 -10.70
N LEU A 25 3.48 14.17 -11.31
CA LEU A 25 3.84 12.86 -11.88
C LEU A 25 3.65 11.68 -10.89
N PRO A 26 4.16 11.70 -9.64
CA PRO A 26 3.95 10.60 -8.70
C PRO A 26 2.48 10.42 -8.31
N VAL A 27 1.70 11.50 -8.27
CA VAL A 27 0.25 11.44 -8.00
C VAL A 27 -0.50 10.83 -9.20
N ALA A 28 -0.11 11.18 -10.43
CA ALA A 28 -0.67 10.60 -11.65
C ALA A 28 -0.37 9.09 -11.74
N ILE A 29 0.88 8.67 -11.46
CA ILE A 29 1.24 7.24 -11.41
C ILE A 29 0.38 6.51 -10.37
N LYS A 30 0.24 7.04 -9.16
CA LYS A 30 -0.58 6.44 -8.09
C LYS A 30 -2.04 6.29 -8.51
N THR A 31 -2.57 7.27 -9.25
CA THR A 31 -3.94 7.22 -9.76
C THR A 31 -4.10 6.12 -10.81
N VAL A 32 -3.22 6.07 -11.81
CA VAL A 32 -3.25 5.06 -12.88
C VAL A 32 -3.01 3.65 -12.30
N THR A 33 -2.03 3.49 -11.43
CA THR A 33 -1.78 2.19 -10.77
C THR A 33 -2.91 1.80 -9.83
N GLY A 34 -3.56 2.75 -9.16
CA GLY A 34 -4.77 2.50 -8.39
C GLY A 34 -5.94 2.00 -9.25
N LEU A 35 -6.12 2.58 -10.44
CA LEU A 35 -7.11 2.12 -11.43
C LEU A 35 -6.76 0.71 -11.94
N MET A 36 -5.50 0.48 -12.32
CA MET A 36 -5.02 -0.85 -12.74
C MET A 36 -5.16 -1.89 -11.62
N LYS A 37 -4.92 -1.52 -10.36
CA LYS A 37 -5.05 -2.42 -9.20
C LYS A 37 -6.50 -2.84 -8.99
N LYS A 38 -7.44 -1.90 -9.13
CA LYS A 38 -8.88 -2.20 -9.11
C LYS A 38 -9.28 -3.11 -10.27
N ALA A 39 -8.82 -2.80 -11.49
CA ALA A 39 -9.05 -3.65 -12.66
C ALA A 39 -8.47 -5.06 -12.48
N ARG A 40 -7.28 -5.19 -11.89
CA ARG A 40 -6.65 -6.48 -11.56
C ARG A 40 -7.41 -7.23 -10.47
N GLY A 41 -7.94 -6.53 -9.46
CA GLY A 41 -8.80 -7.12 -8.43
C GLY A 41 -10.07 -7.71 -9.04
N MET A 42 -10.77 -6.93 -9.86
CA MET A 42 -11.94 -7.40 -10.61
C MET A 42 -11.56 -8.58 -11.53
N ALA A 43 -10.42 -8.49 -12.24
CA ALA A 43 -9.93 -9.59 -13.07
C ALA A 43 -9.60 -10.87 -12.28
N ALA A 44 -9.19 -10.76 -11.01
CA ALA A 44 -8.96 -11.92 -10.15
C ALA A 44 -10.28 -12.61 -9.77
N GLU A 45 -11.36 -11.84 -9.58
CA GLU A 45 -12.71 -12.37 -9.38
C GLU A 45 -13.23 -13.02 -10.67
N PHE A 46 -12.97 -12.39 -11.83
CA PHE A 46 -13.27 -12.99 -13.13
C PHE A 46 -12.46 -14.26 -13.38
N GLN A 47 -11.20 -14.36 -12.98
CA GLN A 47 -10.44 -15.62 -13.10
C GLN A 47 -11.11 -16.77 -12.34
N GLY A 48 -11.65 -16.52 -11.14
CA GLY A 48 -12.40 -17.54 -10.39
C GLY A 48 -13.66 -18.01 -11.13
N HIS A 49 -14.38 -17.09 -11.79
CA HIS A 49 -15.61 -17.40 -12.53
C HIS A 49 -15.32 -17.98 -13.92
N ILE A 50 -14.23 -17.52 -14.54
CA ILE A 50 -13.75 -17.95 -15.84
C ILE A 50 -13.10 -19.31 -15.73
N ASP A 51 -12.36 -19.66 -14.66
CA ASP A 51 -11.79 -21.00 -14.48
C ASP A 51 -12.88 -22.10 -14.43
N GLU A 52 -14.04 -21.79 -13.84
CA GLU A 52 -15.22 -22.67 -13.84
C GLU A 52 -15.80 -22.84 -15.25
N MET A 53 -15.87 -21.76 -16.04
CA MET A 53 -16.35 -21.79 -17.44
C MET A 53 -15.30 -22.31 -18.45
N MET A 54 -14.00 -22.14 -18.16
CA MET A 54 -12.84 -22.56 -18.95
C MET A 54 -12.57 -24.06 -18.83
N ARG A 55 -13.07 -24.70 -17.76
CA ARG A 55 -13.02 -26.15 -17.64
C ARG A 55 -13.84 -26.83 -18.74
N ASP A 56 -14.95 -26.21 -19.15
CA ASP A 56 -15.88 -26.73 -20.16
C ASP A 56 -15.61 -26.20 -21.59
N ALA A 57 -14.99 -25.03 -21.73
CA ALA A 57 -14.62 -24.45 -23.03
C ALA A 57 -13.08 -24.43 -23.22
N ASN A 58 -12.57 -24.96 -24.33
CA ASN A 58 -11.15 -25.09 -24.74
C ASN A 58 -10.25 -23.81 -24.66
N LEU A 59 -10.11 -23.18 -23.49
CA LEU A 59 -9.37 -21.93 -23.28
C LEU A 59 -7.93 -22.16 -22.79
N SER A 60 -7.51 -23.42 -22.63
CA SER A 60 -6.12 -23.79 -22.29
C SER A 60 -5.12 -23.43 -23.39
N GLU A 61 -5.56 -23.42 -24.64
CA GLU A 61 -4.74 -23.12 -25.82
C GLU A 61 -4.41 -21.62 -25.88
N VAL A 62 -5.40 -20.75 -25.61
CA VAL A 62 -5.23 -19.29 -25.52
C VAL A 62 -4.27 -18.91 -24.38
N LYS A 63 -4.37 -19.57 -23.22
CA LYS A 63 -3.44 -19.37 -22.10
C LYS A 63 -2.00 -19.74 -22.49
N THR A 64 -1.83 -20.78 -23.31
CA THR A 64 -0.53 -21.26 -23.78
C THR A 64 0.10 -20.29 -24.78
N GLU A 65 -0.68 -19.75 -25.72
CA GLU A 65 -0.21 -18.73 -26.67
C GLU A 65 0.22 -17.44 -25.97
N ILE A 66 -0.59 -16.93 -25.04
CA ILE A 66 -0.27 -15.73 -24.24
C ILE A 66 1.02 -15.94 -23.42
N ASN A 67 1.18 -17.12 -22.82
CA ASN A 67 2.39 -17.46 -22.09
C ASN A 67 3.62 -17.57 -23.00
N LYS A 68 3.46 -18.07 -24.24
CA LYS A 68 4.53 -18.15 -25.23
C LYS A 68 5.02 -16.75 -25.60
N LEU A 69 4.10 -15.86 -25.99
CA LEU A 69 4.38 -14.45 -26.32
C LEU A 69 5.09 -13.71 -25.16
N ARG A 70 4.61 -13.86 -23.93
CA ARG A 70 5.21 -13.20 -22.76
C ARG A 70 6.66 -13.63 -22.50
N ARG A 71 7.00 -14.90 -22.72
CA ARG A 71 8.33 -15.44 -22.42
C ARG A 71 9.39 -15.03 -23.45
N PHE A 72 9.01 -14.88 -24.72
CA PHE A 72 9.95 -14.55 -25.78
C PHE A 72 10.45 -13.10 -25.72
N ASP A 73 9.56 -12.14 -25.44
CA ASP A 73 9.94 -10.73 -25.53
C ASP A 73 10.41 -10.15 -24.20
N PHE A 74 9.72 -10.46 -23.09
CA PHE A 74 9.95 -9.75 -21.83
C PHE A 74 11.16 -10.26 -21.06
N LYS A 75 11.34 -11.58 -20.98
CA LYS A 75 12.45 -12.16 -20.22
C LYS A 75 13.79 -11.87 -20.90
N ALA A 76 13.84 -12.03 -22.22
CA ALA A 76 15.05 -11.75 -22.99
C ALA A 76 15.43 -10.26 -22.93
N ALA A 77 14.46 -9.35 -23.10
CA ALA A 77 14.71 -7.91 -23.03
C ALA A 77 15.10 -7.44 -21.62
N ALA A 78 14.43 -7.94 -20.58
CA ALA A 78 14.75 -7.61 -19.19
C ALA A 78 16.12 -8.13 -18.78
N GLU A 79 16.47 -9.37 -19.14
CA GLU A 79 17.76 -9.99 -18.82
C GLU A 79 18.91 -9.28 -19.55
N GLN A 80 18.70 -8.87 -20.79
CA GLN A 80 19.72 -8.15 -21.57
C GLN A 80 19.96 -6.70 -21.10
N THR A 81 19.01 -6.06 -20.42
CA THR A 81 19.11 -4.64 -20.09
C THR A 81 19.08 -4.27 -18.62
N ILE A 82 18.46 -5.08 -17.74
CA ILE A 82 18.41 -4.83 -16.29
C ILE A 82 19.57 -5.53 -15.58
N ASP A 83 19.98 -6.71 -16.05
CA ASP A 83 21.03 -7.52 -15.42
C ASP A 83 21.93 -8.19 -16.48
N PRO A 84 22.63 -7.39 -17.31
CA PRO A 84 23.45 -7.92 -18.41
C PRO A 84 24.64 -8.74 -17.94
N ASP A 85 25.11 -8.53 -16.70
CA ASP A 85 26.24 -9.22 -16.08
C ASP A 85 25.83 -10.29 -15.05
N GLY A 86 24.53 -10.47 -14.80
CA GLY A 86 24.01 -11.45 -13.84
C GLY A 86 24.24 -11.09 -12.38
N SER A 87 24.74 -9.89 -12.09
CA SER A 87 25.09 -9.42 -10.75
C SER A 87 23.89 -9.36 -9.82
N ILE A 88 22.71 -9.01 -10.33
CA ILE A 88 21.47 -8.93 -9.55
C ILE A 88 20.99 -10.34 -9.20
N LYS A 89 21.05 -11.28 -10.15
CA LYS A 89 20.73 -12.69 -9.89
C LYS A 89 21.66 -13.32 -8.87
N SER A 90 22.96 -13.09 -8.98
CA SER A 90 23.96 -13.61 -8.01
C SER A 90 23.72 -13.04 -6.62
N ALA A 91 23.50 -11.73 -6.51
CA ALA A 91 23.18 -11.09 -5.24
C ALA A 91 21.86 -11.60 -4.64
N LEU A 92 20.84 -11.88 -5.45
CA LEU A 92 19.56 -12.44 -4.98
C LEU A 92 19.66 -13.92 -4.59
N SER A 93 20.48 -14.72 -5.26
CA SER A 93 20.74 -16.11 -4.85
C SER A 93 21.62 -16.19 -3.61
N GLU A 94 22.48 -15.20 -3.39
CA GLU A 94 23.30 -15.08 -2.17
C GLU A 94 22.48 -14.52 -1.00
N VAL A 95 21.53 -13.64 -1.29
CA VAL A 95 20.42 -13.23 -0.40
C VAL A 95 19.26 -14.22 -0.56
N GLU A 96 19.56 -15.52 -0.60
CA GLU A 96 18.60 -16.50 -0.11
C GLU A 96 18.30 -16.05 1.31
N PHE A 97 17.12 -15.45 1.51
CA PHE A 97 16.62 -15.03 2.82
C PHE A 97 16.54 -16.30 3.67
N GLY A 98 17.68 -16.71 4.21
CA GLY A 98 17.77 -17.83 5.12
C GLY A 98 16.75 -17.60 6.21
N ASP A 99 16.22 -18.68 6.72
CA ASP A 99 15.19 -18.81 7.76
C ASP A 99 15.46 -18.04 9.08
N ASN A 100 16.42 -17.11 9.09
CA ASN A 100 16.90 -16.31 10.19
C ASN A 100 16.39 -14.86 10.20
N ALA A 101 15.50 -14.46 9.29
CA ALA A 101 14.79 -13.15 9.37
C ALA A 101 13.71 -13.11 10.48
N MET A 102 13.65 -14.13 11.33
CA MET A 102 12.88 -14.14 12.57
C MET A 102 13.74 -14.71 13.71
N GLN A 103 14.93 -14.14 13.93
CA GLN A 103 15.54 -14.28 15.26
C GLN A 103 14.81 -13.31 16.20
N PRO A 104 14.07 -13.79 17.23
CA PRO A 104 13.58 -12.91 18.26
C PRO A 104 14.81 -12.26 18.91
N VAL A 105 14.87 -10.93 18.84
CA VAL A 105 15.88 -10.14 19.53
C VAL A 105 15.95 -10.59 21.00
N PRO A 106 17.12 -10.97 21.53
CA PRO A 106 17.26 -11.26 22.94
C PRO A 106 16.87 -9.98 23.69
N ASN A 107 16.01 -10.11 24.71
CA ASN A 107 15.62 -9.01 25.59
C ASN A 107 16.89 -8.39 26.21
N SER A 108 17.44 -7.38 25.53
CA SER A 108 18.43 -6.50 26.10
C SER A 108 17.69 -5.64 27.11
N ILE A 109 17.96 -5.90 28.39
CA ILE A 109 17.52 -5.03 29.48
C ILE A 109 18.29 -3.72 29.30
N TYR A 110 17.71 -2.80 28.54
CA TYR A 110 18.12 -1.41 28.55
C TYR A 110 17.77 -0.86 29.93
N ASN A 111 18.77 -0.81 30.82
CA ASN A 111 18.67 0.01 32.03
C ASN A 111 18.89 1.46 31.62
N ALA A 112 17.86 2.11 31.08
CA ALA A 112 17.85 3.55 30.90
C ALA A 112 17.85 4.21 32.29
N PRO A 113 18.63 5.29 32.52
CA PRO A 113 18.49 6.05 33.76
C PRO A 113 17.07 6.61 33.82
N VAL A 114 16.35 6.27 34.89
CA VAL A 114 15.03 6.82 35.18
C VAL A 114 15.22 8.31 35.43
N VAL A 115 14.91 9.12 34.42
CA VAL A 115 14.66 10.54 34.63
C VAL A 115 13.23 10.60 35.16
N GLU A 116 13.10 10.91 36.45
CA GLU A 116 11.82 11.17 37.09
C GLU A 116 11.27 12.48 36.52
N VAL A 117 10.51 12.38 35.43
CA VAL A 117 9.71 13.49 34.93
C VAL A 117 8.58 13.66 35.93
N ILE A 118 8.69 14.66 36.81
CA ILE A 118 7.57 15.16 37.59
C ILE A 118 6.67 15.91 36.61
N GLU A 119 5.88 15.17 35.84
CA GLU A 119 4.71 15.70 35.15
C GLU A 119 3.58 15.75 36.18
N ASP A 120 3.26 16.95 36.64
CA ASP A 120 2.04 17.21 37.38
C ASP A 120 0.86 16.95 36.42
N MET A 121 0.38 15.70 36.42
CA MET A 121 -0.69 15.27 35.53
C MET A 121 -1.98 16.01 35.92
N PRO A 122 -2.71 16.63 34.97
CA PRO A 122 -4.06 17.07 35.27
C PRO A 122 -4.89 15.85 35.66
N GLU A 123 -5.55 15.93 36.81
CA GLU A 123 -6.33 14.86 37.40
C GLU A 123 -7.31 14.29 36.36
N ALA A 124 -7.06 13.05 35.92
CA ALA A 124 -7.93 12.37 34.99
C ALA A 124 -9.33 12.24 35.63
N PRO A 125 -10.42 12.58 34.92
CA PRO A 125 -11.75 12.48 35.51
C PRO A 125 -11.99 11.03 35.93
N ALA A 126 -12.41 10.86 37.19
CA ALA A 126 -12.68 9.55 37.77
C ALA A 126 -13.56 8.72 36.83
N PHE A 127 -13.13 7.50 36.52
CA PHE A 127 -13.89 6.58 35.67
C PHE A 127 -15.24 6.28 36.33
N ILE A 128 -16.31 6.84 35.78
CA ILE A 128 -17.67 6.60 36.26
C ILE A 128 -18.17 5.32 35.58
N PRO A 129 -18.42 4.22 36.32
CA PRO A 129 -18.96 3.01 35.71
C PRO A 129 -20.33 3.30 35.07
N PRO A 130 -20.66 2.64 33.94
CA PRO A 130 -21.82 2.97 33.11
C PRO A 130 -23.17 2.88 33.85
N GLU A 131 -23.25 2.13 34.96
CA GLU A 131 -24.45 2.08 35.81
C GLU A 131 -24.67 3.34 36.65
N ALA A 132 -23.60 4.01 37.08
CA ALA A 132 -23.69 5.23 37.86
C ALA A 132 -24.15 6.42 37.01
N VAL A 133 -23.78 6.45 35.72
CA VAL A 133 -24.25 7.46 34.74
C VAL A 133 -25.76 7.36 34.50
N ARG A 134 -26.33 6.15 34.49
CA ARG A 134 -27.78 5.93 34.25
C ARG A 134 -28.67 6.40 35.40
N LYS A 135 -28.12 6.56 36.60
CA LYS A 135 -28.88 7.00 37.79
C LYS A 135 -28.81 8.50 38.03
N GLN A 136 -28.04 9.25 37.25
CA GLN A 136 -27.98 10.70 37.39
C GLN A 136 -29.20 11.35 36.74
N PRO A 137 -29.94 12.22 37.44
CA PRO A 137 -31.05 12.94 36.84
C PRO A 137 -30.51 13.85 35.74
N VAL A 138 -31.04 13.70 34.53
CA VAL A 138 -30.68 14.56 33.40
C VAL A 138 -30.97 16.02 33.75
N PRO A 139 -30.01 16.94 33.59
CA PRO A 139 -30.25 18.35 33.86
C PRO A 139 -31.35 18.86 32.92
N ALA A 140 -32.22 19.73 33.45
CA ALA A 140 -33.28 20.33 32.66
C ALA A 140 -32.67 21.07 31.46
N PHE A 141 -33.10 20.69 30.26
CA PHE A 141 -32.66 21.33 29.03
C PHE A 141 -33.13 22.79 29.01
N ILE A 142 -32.18 23.72 29.04
CA ILE A 142 -32.45 25.16 28.86
C ILE A 142 -32.12 25.48 27.40
N PRO A 143 -33.12 25.72 26.53
CA PRO A 143 -32.85 26.05 25.14
C PRO A 143 -32.11 27.40 25.05
N PRO A 144 -31.07 27.52 24.20
CA PRO A 144 -30.40 28.79 23.99
C PRO A 144 -31.33 29.72 23.21
N GLY A 145 -31.77 30.81 23.85
CA GLY A 145 -32.41 31.92 23.13
C GLY A 145 -33.70 32.51 23.71
N THR A 146 -34.09 32.28 24.96
CA THR A 146 -35.08 33.18 25.58
C THR A 146 -34.38 34.35 26.24
N LYS A 147 -34.00 35.35 25.42
CA LYS A 147 -33.73 36.70 25.92
C LYS A 147 -35.01 37.19 26.60
N ARG A 148 -35.10 37.05 27.92
CA ARG A 148 -36.07 37.80 28.74
C ARG A 148 -35.58 39.25 28.76
N TRP A 149 -36.05 40.05 27.81
CA TRP A 149 -36.01 41.50 27.95
C TRP A 149 -37.05 41.88 29.01
N GLY A 150 -36.55 42.43 30.12
CA GLY A 150 -37.39 43.00 31.16
C GLY A 150 -38.08 44.27 30.67
N TYR A 151 -39.35 44.39 31.04
CA TYR A 151 -40.00 45.62 31.49
C TYR A 151 -40.70 45.28 32.80
#